data_AF-A0A227J881-F1
#
_entry.id   AF-A0A227J881-F1
#
_cell.length_a   1.000
_cell.length_b   1.000
_cell.length_c   1.000
_cell.angle_alpha   90.00
_cell.angle_beta   90.00
_cell.angle_gamma   90.00
#
_symmetry.space_group_name_H-M   'P 1'
#
loop_
_entity.id
_entity.type
_entity.pdbx_description
1 polymer ?
#
loop_
_entity_poly.entity_id
_entity_poly.type
_entity_poly.pdbx_seq_one_letter_code
_entity_poly.pdbx_strand_id
1 'polypeptide(L)'
;GDKYGGLSETALYYIGGIIKHARAINAFANPSTNSYKRLVPGFEAPVMLAYSARNRSASIRIPVVPSPKARRIEARFPDPAANPYLAFACLLMAGLDGIKNKIHPGEAMDKDLYDLPAEEAAEIPKVAESLEVALNALN
;
A
#
# COMPACT_ATOMS: atom_id res chain seq x y z
N GLY A 1 -0.42 -10.38 -16.72
CA GLY A 1 0.33 -9.57 -17.69
C GLY A 1 1.75 -10.05 -17.75
N ASP A 2 2.58 -9.27 -18.43
CA ASP A 2 4.00 -9.49 -18.68
C ASP A 2 4.91 -8.76 -17.69
N LYS A 3 4.34 -8.00 -16.74
CA LYS A 3 5.09 -7.18 -15.78
C LYS A 3 5.40 -7.94 -14.49
N TYR A 4 6.08 -7.27 -13.56
CA TYR A 4 6.48 -7.81 -12.27
C TYR A 4 5.34 -8.57 -11.57
N GLY A 5 5.64 -9.75 -11.02
CA GLY A 5 4.66 -10.60 -10.35
C GLY A 5 3.51 -11.10 -11.24
N GLY A 6 3.67 -11.04 -12.57
CA GLY A 6 2.64 -11.39 -13.55
C GLY A 6 1.51 -10.37 -13.65
N LEU A 7 1.73 -9.14 -13.18
CA LEU A 7 0.76 -8.04 -13.26
C LEU A 7 0.65 -7.46 -14.68
N SER A 8 -0.43 -6.73 -14.94
CA SER A 8 -0.53 -5.83 -16.10
C SER A 8 0.03 -4.45 -15.75
N GLU A 9 0.30 -3.64 -16.77
CA GLU A 9 0.66 -2.23 -16.57
C GLU A 9 -0.44 -1.44 -15.84
N THR A 10 -1.71 -1.69 -16.17
CA THR A 10 -2.86 -1.12 -15.46
C THR A 10 -2.82 -1.41 -13.96
N ALA A 11 -2.43 -2.62 -13.57
CA ALA A 11 -2.32 -2.98 -12.16
C ALA A 11 -1.16 -2.24 -11.47
N LEU A 12 -0.03 -2.02 -12.17
CA LEU A 12 1.05 -1.19 -11.64
C LEU A 12 0.60 0.26 -11.41
N TYR A 13 -0.13 0.84 -12.37
CA TYR A 13 -0.68 2.19 -12.18
C TYR A 13 -1.70 2.27 -11.04
N TYR A 14 -2.50 1.23 -10.85
CA TYR A 14 -3.41 1.13 -9.71
C TYR A 14 -2.63 1.13 -8.38
N ILE A 15 -1.53 0.37 -8.29
CA ILE A 15 -0.62 0.37 -7.13
C ILE A 15 -0.04 1.78 -6.92
N GLY A 16 0.42 2.45 -7.98
CA GLY A 16 0.97 3.80 -7.89
C GLY A 16 -0.03 4.81 -7.36
N GLY A 17 -1.30 4.69 -7.76
CA GLY A 17 -2.41 5.45 -7.19
C GLY A 17 -2.61 5.22 -5.69
N ILE A 18 -2.61 3.95 -5.24
CA ILE A 18 -2.70 3.64 -3.80
C ILE A 18 -1.52 4.24 -3.04
N ILE A 19 -0.29 4.07 -3.53
CA ILE A 19 0.92 4.60 -2.85
C ILE A 19 0.85 6.12 -2.72
N LYS A 20 0.49 6.82 -3.81
CA LYS A 20 0.35 8.28 -3.83
C LYS A 20 -0.66 8.78 -2.80
N HIS A 21 -1.80 8.10 -2.67
CA HIS A 21 -2.90 8.54 -1.82
C HIS A 21 -2.94 7.85 -0.44
N ALA A 22 -1.95 7.04 -0.10
CA ALA A 22 -2.01 6.12 1.03
C ALA A 22 -2.33 6.81 2.37
N ARG A 23 -1.73 7.98 2.62
CA ARG A 23 -1.98 8.74 3.86
C ARG A 23 -3.42 9.23 3.97
N ALA A 24 -4.01 9.68 2.87
CA ALA A 24 -5.43 10.05 2.83
C ALA A 24 -6.34 8.81 2.96
N ILE A 25 -5.96 7.68 2.35
CA ILE A 25 -6.68 6.40 2.51
C ILE A 25 -6.66 5.95 3.97
N ASN A 26 -5.56 6.17 4.71
CA ASN A 26 -5.48 5.79 6.13
C ASN A 26 -6.60 6.43 6.97
N ALA A 27 -7.09 7.64 6.62
CA ALA A 27 -8.20 8.27 7.34
C ALA A 27 -9.48 7.40 7.33
N PHE A 28 -9.65 6.57 6.30
CA PHE A 28 -10.80 5.68 6.14
C PHE A 28 -10.48 4.21 6.45
N ALA A 29 -9.29 3.75 6.07
CA ALA A 29 -8.83 2.37 6.22
C ALA A 29 -8.22 2.06 7.59
N ASN A 30 -7.88 3.10 8.36
CA ASN A 30 -7.28 3.04 9.69
C ASN A 30 -7.88 4.15 10.60
N PRO A 31 -9.22 4.20 10.77
CA PRO A 31 -9.90 5.41 11.27
C PRO A 31 -9.83 5.60 12.79
N SER A 32 -9.09 4.75 13.52
CA SER A 32 -9.01 4.81 14.98
C SER A 32 -7.60 5.13 15.44
N THR A 33 -7.45 5.77 16.61
CA THR A 33 -6.11 5.95 17.21
C THR A 33 -5.43 4.61 17.51
N ASN A 34 -6.21 3.55 17.76
CA ASN A 34 -5.71 2.19 17.97
C ASN A 34 -5.13 1.57 16.69
N SER A 35 -5.61 1.96 15.51
CA SER A 35 -5.07 1.51 14.21
C SER A 35 -3.57 1.81 14.09
N TYR A 36 -3.13 2.96 14.61
CA TYR A 36 -1.73 3.39 14.59
C TYR A 36 -0.87 2.76 15.68
N LYS A 37 -1.47 2.01 16.62
CA LYS A 37 -0.73 1.12 17.51
C LYS A 37 -0.37 -0.20 16.83
N ARG A 38 -1.11 -0.60 15.79
CA ARG A 38 -0.76 -1.72 14.90
C ARG A 38 0.29 -1.31 13.85
N LEU A 39 0.18 -0.10 13.29
CA LEU A 39 1.08 0.41 12.24
C LEU A 39 2.41 0.93 12.80
N VAL A 40 3.12 0.09 13.54
CA VAL A 40 4.44 0.39 14.11
C VAL A 40 5.49 -0.60 13.60
N PRO A 41 6.76 -0.20 13.44
CA PRO A 41 7.82 -1.13 13.07
C PRO A 41 7.92 -2.33 14.04
N GLY A 42 8.26 -3.52 13.53
CA GLY A 42 8.61 -4.70 14.33
C GLY A 42 7.62 -5.88 14.35
N PHE A 43 6.36 -5.70 13.93
CA PHE A 43 5.33 -6.76 13.99
C PHE A 43 4.79 -7.22 12.62
N GLU A 44 5.65 -7.30 11.60
CA GLU A 44 5.23 -7.47 10.19
C GLU A 44 4.22 -6.38 9.73
N ALA A 45 4.25 -5.22 10.39
CA ALA A 45 3.32 -4.14 10.12
C ALA A 45 3.65 -3.51 8.74
N PRO A 46 2.66 -3.38 7.85
CA PRO A 46 2.82 -2.88 6.49
C PRO A 46 2.97 -1.34 6.44
N VAL A 47 4.04 -0.81 7.03
CA VAL A 47 4.26 0.64 7.14
C VAL A 47 4.96 1.24 5.92
N MET A 48 5.75 0.44 5.21
CA MET A 48 6.52 0.87 4.03
C MET A 48 5.63 0.83 2.79
N LEU A 49 5.43 1.97 2.13
CA LEU A 49 4.66 2.08 0.89
C LEU A 49 5.48 1.58 -0.30
N ALA A 50 5.59 0.26 -0.36
CA ALA A 50 6.24 -0.47 -1.43
C ALA A 50 5.36 -1.66 -1.84
N TYR A 51 5.68 -2.25 -2.99
CA TYR A 51 5.05 -3.48 -3.45
C TYR A 51 6.08 -4.59 -3.70
N SER A 52 5.71 -5.83 -3.40
CA SER A 52 6.54 -7.02 -3.64
C SER A 52 5.68 -8.29 -3.68
N ALA A 53 6.18 -9.31 -4.38
CA ALA A 53 5.58 -10.64 -4.36
C ALA A 53 5.97 -11.47 -3.12
N ARG A 54 7.13 -11.19 -2.50
CA ARG A 54 7.72 -12.01 -1.43
C ARG A 54 7.83 -11.27 -0.10
N ASN A 55 8.02 -9.95 -0.13
CA ASN A 55 8.28 -9.18 1.07
C ASN A 55 7.01 -8.96 1.91
N ARG A 56 7.06 -9.36 3.18
CA ARG A 56 5.95 -9.20 4.13
C ARG A 56 5.92 -7.84 4.82
N SER A 57 6.93 -7.01 4.63
CA SER A 57 7.01 -5.67 5.20
C SER A 57 6.45 -4.61 4.24
N ALA A 58 6.27 -4.99 2.96
CA ALA A 58 5.63 -4.16 1.94
C ALA A 58 4.14 -4.01 2.22
N SER A 59 3.63 -2.78 2.06
CA SER A 59 2.22 -2.48 2.29
C SER A 59 1.29 -3.05 1.23
N ILE A 60 1.82 -3.32 0.03
CA ILE A 60 1.11 -3.95 -1.07
C ILE A 60 1.80 -5.27 -1.42
N ARG A 61 1.11 -6.40 -1.23
CA ARG A 61 1.62 -7.72 -1.63
C ARG A 61 1.04 -8.15 -2.96
N ILE A 62 1.84 -8.84 -3.76
CA ILE A 62 1.39 -9.51 -5.00
C ILE A 62 1.37 -11.03 -4.75
N PRO A 63 0.19 -11.64 -4.52
CA PRO A 63 0.10 -13.08 -4.33
C PRO A 63 0.63 -13.86 -5.53
N VAL A 64 1.58 -14.76 -5.29
CA VAL A 64 2.07 -15.68 -6.32
C VAL A 64 1.00 -16.75 -6.56
N VAL A 65 0.34 -16.68 -7.71
CA VAL A 65 -0.72 -17.60 -8.11
C VAL A 65 -0.42 -18.22 -9.48
N PRO A 66 -0.79 -19.50 -9.69
CA PRO A 66 -0.56 -20.18 -10.96
C PRO A 66 -1.51 -19.69 -12.05
N SER A 67 -2.76 -19.36 -11.70
CA SER A 67 -3.77 -18.94 -12.66
C SER A 67 -3.75 -17.43 -12.89
N PRO A 68 -3.69 -16.95 -14.14
CA PRO A 68 -3.87 -15.53 -14.46
C PRO A 68 -5.21 -14.96 -13.96
N LYS A 69 -6.27 -15.78 -13.87
CA LYS A 69 -7.59 -15.35 -13.38
C LYS A 69 -7.59 -14.98 -11.89
N ALA A 70 -6.63 -15.48 -11.12
CA ALA A 70 -6.49 -15.18 -9.70
C ALA A 70 -5.52 -14.01 -9.43
N ARG A 71 -4.94 -13.41 -10.48
CA ARG A 71 -3.94 -12.34 -10.36
C ARG A 71 -4.59 -11.11 -9.73
N ARG A 72 -3.98 -10.62 -8.65
CA ARG A 72 -4.50 -9.50 -7.85
C ARG A 72 -3.38 -8.83 -7.07
N ILE A 73 -3.72 -7.73 -6.42
CA ILE A 73 -2.89 -7.08 -5.40
C ILE A 73 -3.58 -7.20 -4.04
N GLU A 74 -2.82 -7.06 -2.97
CA GLU A 74 -3.33 -7.07 -1.61
C GLU A 74 -2.77 -5.86 -0.86
N ALA A 75 -3.61 -4.86 -0.58
CA ALA A 75 -3.27 -3.78 0.34
C ALA A 75 -3.42 -4.29 1.79
N ARG A 76 -2.35 -4.23 2.57
CA ARG A 76 -2.27 -4.88 3.90
C ARG A 76 -2.42 -3.92 5.08
N PHE A 77 -2.27 -2.61 4.82
CA PHE A 77 -2.39 -1.59 5.86
C PHE A 77 -3.80 -1.41 6.44
N PRO A 78 -4.93 -1.63 5.71
CA PRO A 78 -6.27 -1.53 6.32
C PRO A 78 -6.46 -2.45 7.53
N ASP A 79 -7.34 -2.05 8.45
CA ASP A 79 -7.69 -2.85 9.63
C ASP A 79 -9.21 -2.95 9.86
N PRO A 80 -9.69 -3.84 10.75
CA PRO A 80 -11.13 -4.08 10.94
C PRO A 80 -11.92 -2.92 11.56
N ALA A 81 -11.29 -1.86 12.05
CA ALA A 81 -12.01 -0.68 12.53
C ALA A 81 -12.55 0.18 11.37
N ALA A 82 -12.05 -0.04 10.15
CA ALA A 82 -12.48 0.65 8.95
C ALA A 82 -13.95 0.37 8.62
N ASN A 83 -14.68 1.41 8.19
CA ASN A 83 -15.95 1.21 7.51
C ASN A 83 -15.65 0.57 6.14
N PRO A 84 -16.13 -0.66 5.86
CA PRO A 84 -15.76 -1.40 4.65
C PRO A 84 -16.18 -0.68 3.36
N TYR A 85 -17.33 0.03 3.39
CA TYR A 85 -17.80 0.77 2.22
C TYR A 85 -16.85 1.91 1.86
N LEU A 86 -16.45 2.71 2.85
CA LEU A 86 -15.55 3.85 2.63
C LEU A 86 -14.14 3.37 2.30
N ALA A 87 -13.63 2.37 3.01
CA ALA A 87 -12.29 1.83 2.76
C ALA A 87 -12.16 1.30 1.31
N PHE A 88 -13.13 0.52 0.83
CA PHE A 88 -13.11 0.01 -0.53
C PHE A 88 -13.31 1.11 -1.57
N ALA A 89 -14.19 2.08 -1.32
CA ALA A 89 -14.36 3.23 -2.22
C ALA A 89 -13.06 4.04 -2.35
N CYS A 90 -12.38 4.34 -1.24
CA CYS A 90 -11.12 5.07 -1.26
C CYS A 90 -10.01 4.31 -2.00
N LEU A 91 -9.88 3.00 -1.77
CA LEU A 91 -8.92 2.17 -2.50
C LEU A 91 -9.20 2.15 -4.01
N LEU A 92 -10.48 2.06 -4.40
CA LEU A 92 -10.90 2.09 -5.80
C LEU A 92 -10.56 3.44 -6.44
N MET A 93 -10.98 4.54 -5.81
CA MET A 93 -10.78 5.89 -6.35
C MET A 93 -9.30 6.25 -6.46
N ALA A 94 -8.49 5.88 -5.46
CA ALA A 94 -7.04 6.07 -5.51
C ALA A 94 -6.41 5.28 -6.68
N GLY A 95 -6.80 4.03 -6.85
CA GLY A 95 -6.30 3.21 -7.95
C GLY A 95 -6.74 3.71 -9.33
N LEU A 96 -7.97 4.21 -9.46
CA LEU A 96 -8.46 4.83 -10.70
C LEU A 96 -7.71 6.13 -11.03
N ASP A 97 -7.39 6.96 -10.03
CA ASP A 97 -6.53 8.15 -10.22
C ASP A 97 -5.13 7.74 -10.73
N GLY A 98 -4.56 6.69 -10.14
CA GLY A 98 -3.30 6.09 -10.58
C GLY A 98 -3.32 5.67 -12.04
N ILE A 99 -4.36 4.93 -12.45
CA ILE A 99 -4.57 4.50 -13.84
C ILE A 99 -4.72 5.70 -14.79
N LYS A 100 -5.59 6.65 -14.45
CA LYS A 100 -5.89 7.82 -15.30
C LYS A 100 -4.65 8.67 -15.54
N ASN A 101 -3.83 8.87 -14.50
CA ASN A 101 -2.64 9.71 -14.56
C ASN A 101 -1.34 8.92 -14.82
N LYS A 102 -1.43 7.62 -15.11
CA LYS A 102 -0.29 6.72 -15.37
C LYS A 102 0.80 6.79 -14.28
N ILE A 103 0.37 6.81 -13.02
CA ILE A 103 1.27 6.97 -11.88
C ILE A 103 2.03 5.66 -11.66
N HIS A 104 3.31 5.63 -12.01
CA HIS A 104 4.13 4.44 -11.82
C HIS A 104 4.51 4.25 -10.34
N PRO A 105 4.41 3.04 -9.76
CA PRO A 105 4.70 2.79 -8.34
C PRO A 105 6.20 2.72 -8.03
N GLY A 106 7.07 2.90 -9.04
CA GLY A 106 8.50 2.65 -8.94
C GLY A 106 8.85 1.17 -9.09
N GLU A 107 10.10 0.83 -8.78
CA GLU A 107 10.60 -0.54 -8.81
C GLU A 107 10.05 -1.37 -7.63
N ALA A 108 9.88 -2.67 -7.85
CA ALA A 108 9.44 -3.58 -6.81
C ALA A 108 10.53 -3.75 -5.72
N MET A 109 10.11 -3.85 -4.46
CA MET A 109 11.04 -3.90 -3.33
C MET A 109 11.17 -5.32 -2.78
N ASP A 110 12.03 -6.11 -3.42
CA ASP A 110 12.26 -7.52 -3.05
C ASP A 110 13.33 -7.76 -1.98
N LYS A 111 14.11 -6.73 -1.63
CA LYS A 111 14.98 -6.76 -0.46
C LYS A 111 14.15 -6.82 0.81
N ASP A 112 14.62 -7.49 1.85
CA ASP A 112 13.99 -7.38 3.18
C ASP A 112 14.06 -5.92 3.63
N LEU A 113 12.90 -5.32 3.87
CA LEU A 113 12.78 -3.90 4.21
C LEU A 113 13.23 -3.63 5.66
N TYR A 114 13.35 -4.66 6.50
CA TYR A 114 13.84 -4.52 7.87
C TYR A 114 15.36 -4.35 7.94
N ASP A 115 16.08 -4.97 7.01
CA ASP A 115 17.55 -4.96 6.98
C ASP A 115 18.12 -3.86 6.05
N LEU A 116 17.26 -2.95 5.56
CA LEU A 116 17.72 -1.82 4.78
C LEU A 116 18.55 -0.86 5.65
N PRO A 117 19.67 -0.32 5.13
CA PRO A 117 20.34 0.80 5.76
C PRO A 117 19.35 1.92 6.05
N ALA A 118 19.50 2.60 7.20
CA ALA A 118 18.57 3.64 7.63
C ALA A 118 18.38 4.75 6.59
N GLU A 119 19.42 5.04 5.81
CA GLU A 119 19.42 6.00 4.71
C GLU A 119 18.50 5.54 3.57
N GLU A 120 18.64 4.30 3.07
CA GLU A 120 17.75 3.72 2.05
C GLU A 120 16.30 3.60 2.54
N ALA A 121 16.10 3.27 3.82
CA ALA A 121 14.77 3.15 4.42
C ALA A 121 14.06 4.51 4.61
N ALA A 122 14.80 5.61 4.69
CA ALA A 122 14.25 6.96 4.83
C ALA A 122 13.64 7.48 3.52
N GLU A 123 14.13 7.00 2.37
CA GLU A 123 13.64 7.39 1.04
C GLU A 123 12.30 6.71 0.69
N ILE A 124 11.96 5.62 1.37
CA ILE A 124 10.75 4.87 1.09
C ILE A 124 9.55 5.56 1.74
N PRO A 125 8.50 5.93 0.98
CA PRO A 125 7.32 6.56 1.53
C PRO A 125 6.64 5.65 2.57
N LYS A 126 6.00 6.26 3.57
CA LYS A 126 5.33 5.54 4.67
C LYS A 126 3.86 5.94 4.79
N VAL A 127 3.05 5.01 5.28
CA VAL A 127 1.67 5.26 5.71
C VAL A 127 1.64 6.35 6.80
N ALA A 128 0.47 6.89 7.09
CA ALA A 128 0.31 7.84 8.20
C ALA A 128 0.71 7.20 9.53
N GLU A 129 1.44 7.93 10.36
CA GLU A 129 1.91 7.49 11.69
C GLU A 129 0.90 7.75 12.81
N SER A 130 -0.10 8.60 12.55
CA SER A 130 -1.17 8.93 13.49
C SER A 130 -2.48 9.24 12.76
N LEU A 131 -3.59 9.19 13.50
CA LEU A 131 -4.91 9.56 12.98
C LEU A 131 -4.95 11.03 12.54
N GLU A 132 -4.26 11.90 13.29
CA GLU A 132 -4.15 13.32 12.94
C GLU A 132 -3.44 13.53 11.60
N VAL A 133 -2.31 12.85 11.37
CA VAL A 133 -1.58 12.91 10.09
C VAL A 133 -2.45 12.40 8.94
N ALA A 134 -3.25 11.36 9.16
CA ALA A 134 -4.14 10.84 8.14
C ALA A 134 -5.31 11.78 7.82
N LEU A 135 -5.93 12.39 8.84
CA LEU A 135 -7.00 13.37 8.67
C LEU A 135 -6.49 14.64 7.98
N ASN A 136 -5.28 15.10 8.32
CA ASN A 136 -4.67 16.24 7.64
C ASN A 136 -4.35 15.94 6.17
N ALA A 137 -3.99 14.70 5.85
CA ALA A 137 -3.72 14.28 4.47
C ALA A 137 -5.00 14.14 3.61
N LEU A 138 -6.19 14.22 4.20
CA LEU A 138 -7.47 14.19 3.49
C LEU A 138 -7.86 15.57 2.91
N ASN A 139 -7.34 16.66 3.49
CA ASN A 139 -7.62 18.05 3.10
C ASN A 139 -6.69 18.54 2.00
#